data_AF-A0A831W8N7-F1
#
_entry.id   AF-A0A831W8N7-F1
#
_cell.length_a   1.000
_cell.length_b   1.000
_cell.length_c   1.000
_cell.angle_alpha   90.00
_cell.angle_beta   90.00
_cell.angle_gamma   90.00
#
_symmetry.space_group_name_H-M   'P 1'
#
loop_
_entity.id
_entity.type
_entity.pdbx_description
1 polymer ?
#
loop_
_entity_poly.entity_id
_entity_poly.type
_entity_poly.pdbx_seq_one_letter_code
_entity_poly.pdbx_strand_id
1 'polypeptide(L)'
;KVGRVHRAMAPGNFTYSSHMAMFMGFTPGDALSRETGVNPKFGKIFRMSQGGIAGKGKEYFLLEGRNIVDGFNRKGYRTIGTGAVGWFNPATETAGNLINDFQHFYYHGDPCVTWTLPQQLRWLAEQLRAASSPAFTFLNIGETHVPYYFEGAPWSPQDNPCIPFGENNDAVESRRRQILALEWVDTRLAPLLDAFADATVVVCADHGDCWGEDGLWEHGISHPKVLEVPLLFRIGATE
;
A
#
# COMPACT_ATOMS: atom_id res chain seq x y z
N LYS A 1 -11.04 -9.76 8.52
CA LYS A 1 -11.12 -8.66 9.51
C LYS A 1 -11.45 -7.30 8.88
N VAL A 2 -11.04 -7.02 7.64
CA VAL A 2 -11.17 -5.70 7.00
C VAL A 2 -12.46 -5.53 6.19
N GLY A 3 -12.91 -6.53 5.43
CA GLY A 3 -14.12 -6.42 4.63
C GLY A 3 -14.13 -7.40 3.47
N ARG A 4 -15.03 -7.21 2.50
CA ARG A 4 -15.02 -7.97 1.26
C ARG A 4 -13.91 -7.50 0.32
N VAL A 5 -13.46 -8.39 -0.55
CA VAL A 5 -12.50 -8.06 -1.62
C VAL A 5 -13.24 -7.45 -2.79
N HIS A 6 -12.77 -6.29 -3.24
CA HIS A 6 -13.16 -5.66 -4.49
C HIS A 6 -12.05 -5.82 -5.52
N ARG A 7 -12.41 -6.22 -6.75
CA ARG A 7 -11.52 -6.05 -7.91
C ARG A 7 -11.51 -4.58 -8.26
N ALA A 8 -10.33 -3.96 -8.23
CA ALA A 8 -10.15 -2.54 -8.40
C ALA A 8 -9.01 -2.25 -9.39
N MET A 9 -8.93 -1.01 -9.86
CA MET A 9 -7.83 -0.52 -10.67
C MET A 9 -6.97 0.43 -9.86
N ALA A 10 -5.67 0.19 -9.85
CA ALA A 10 -4.66 1.03 -9.23
C ALA A 10 -4.67 2.44 -9.85
N PRO A 11 -4.40 3.48 -9.05
CA PRO A 11 -4.37 4.86 -9.53
C PRO A 11 -3.07 5.21 -10.28
N GLY A 12 -2.05 4.35 -10.20
CA GLY A 12 -0.77 4.48 -10.91
C GLY A 12 -0.25 3.10 -11.33
N ASN A 13 0.76 3.08 -12.19
CA ASN A 13 1.32 1.84 -12.76
C ASN A 13 2.68 1.45 -12.16
N PHE A 14 3.21 2.23 -11.22
CA PHE A 14 4.38 1.88 -10.40
C PHE A 14 4.28 2.57 -9.04
N THR A 15 5.07 2.07 -8.08
CA THR A 15 5.01 2.44 -6.67
C THR A 15 4.85 3.94 -6.41
N TYR A 16 5.77 4.78 -6.89
CA TYR A 16 5.74 6.21 -6.57
C TYR A 16 4.45 6.89 -7.05
N SER A 17 4.08 6.68 -8.32
CA SER A 17 2.88 7.30 -8.90
C SER A 17 1.60 6.87 -8.16
N SER A 18 1.51 5.59 -7.83
CA SER A 18 0.34 5.04 -7.15
C SER A 18 0.22 5.55 -5.71
N HIS A 19 1.31 5.55 -4.95
CA HIS A 19 1.33 6.07 -3.57
C HIS A 19 1.06 7.57 -3.49
N MET A 20 1.62 8.37 -4.40
CA MET A 20 1.30 9.80 -4.47
C MET A 20 -0.19 10.04 -4.72
N ALA A 21 -0.82 9.26 -5.60
CA ALA A 21 -2.26 9.35 -5.83
C ALA A 21 -3.07 8.90 -4.61
N MET A 22 -2.68 7.80 -3.97
CA MET A 22 -3.32 7.29 -2.75
C MET A 22 -3.23 8.29 -1.59
N PHE A 23 -2.09 8.96 -1.39
CA PHE A 23 -1.93 10.02 -0.38
C PHE A 23 -2.76 11.27 -0.67
N MET A 24 -3.33 11.41 -1.87
CA MET A 24 -4.33 12.43 -2.21
C MET A 24 -5.78 11.91 -2.15
N GLY A 25 -6.00 10.70 -1.64
CA GLY A 25 -7.34 10.12 -1.50
C GLY A 25 -7.85 9.43 -2.77
N PHE A 26 -6.98 9.12 -3.72
CA PHE A 26 -7.29 8.25 -4.86
C PHE A 26 -6.77 6.86 -4.59
N THR A 27 -7.49 6.11 -3.74
CA THR A 27 -7.26 4.66 -3.57
C THR A 27 -7.50 3.92 -4.88
N PRO A 28 -7.05 2.66 -5.02
CA PRO A 28 -7.56 1.82 -6.09
C PRO A 28 -9.09 1.81 -6.08
N GLY A 29 -9.71 1.67 -7.26
CA GLY A 29 -11.16 1.65 -7.32
C GLY A 29 -11.77 1.05 -8.58
N ASP A 30 -13.07 0.78 -8.49
CA ASP A 30 -13.91 0.39 -9.62
C ASP A 30 -14.67 1.62 -10.14
N ALA A 31 -14.31 2.06 -11.35
CA ALA A 31 -14.89 3.25 -11.98
C ALA A 31 -16.39 3.12 -12.28
N LEU A 32 -16.93 1.89 -12.36
CA LEU A 32 -18.35 1.63 -12.63
C LEU A 32 -19.18 1.58 -11.34
N SER A 33 -18.54 1.42 -10.18
CA SER A 33 -19.23 1.36 -8.90
C SER A 33 -19.76 2.73 -8.47
N ARG A 34 -20.95 2.73 -7.85
CA ARG A 34 -21.55 3.89 -7.15
C ARG A 34 -21.49 3.73 -5.63
N GLU A 35 -20.55 2.95 -5.14
CA GLU A 35 -20.33 2.75 -3.72
C GLU A 35 -19.21 3.67 -3.24
N THR A 36 -19.49 4.45 -2.18
CA THR A 36 -18.47 5.25 -1.51
C THR A 36 -17.35 4.34 -0.99
N GLY A 37 -16.11 4.74 -1.22
CA GLY A 37 -14.91 4.01 -0.82
C GLY A 37 -14.42 3.01 -1.86
N VAL A 38 -15.32 2.47 -2.71
CA VAL A 38 -14.94 1.63 -3.86
C VAL A 38 -14.58 2.47 -5.07
N ASN A 39 -15.30 3.56 -5.32
CA ASN A 39 -15.02 4.47 -6.41
C ASN A 39 -14.55 5.83 -5.86
N PRO A 40 -13.24 6.15 -5.92
CA PRO A 40 -12.69 7.40 -5.38
C PRO A 40 -13.14 8.65 -6.14
N LYS A 41 -13.89 8.54 -7.24
CA LYS A 41 -14.59 9.64 -7.92
C LYS A 41 -16.05 9.77 -7.48
N PHE A 42 -16.68 8.68 -7.02
CA PHE A 42 -18.04 8.72 -6.51
C PHE A 42 -18.07 9.21 -5.06
N GLY A 43 -17.20 8.68 -4.20
CA GLY A 43 -17.01 9.14 -2.82
C GLY A 43 -15.78 8.48 -2.21
N LYS A 44 -14.95 9.24 -1.52
CA LYS A 44 -13.65 8.83 -1.00
C LYS A 44 -13.73 8.40 0.46
N ILE A 45 -12.77 7.56 0.83
CA ILE A 45 -12.46 7.27 2.23
C ILE A 45 -11.84 8.52 2.84
N PHE A 46 -10.72 8.98 2.29
CA PHE A 46 -10.06 10.21 2.71
C PHE A 46 -10.15 11.24 1.59
N ARG A 47 -10.85 12.34 1.82
CA ARG A 47 -10.95 13.45 0.87
C ARG A 47 -10.13 14.63 1.35
N MET A 48 -9.27 15.14 0.48
CA MET A 48 -8.64 16.44 0.69
C MET A 48 -9.65 17.56 0.45
N SER A 49 -9.67 18.56 1.34
CA SER A 49 -10.56 19.72 1.24
C SER A 49 -10.17 20.65 0.10
N GLN A 50 -8.87 20.72 -0.18
CA GLN A 50 -8.27 21.47 -1.27
C GLN A 50 -7.86 20.48 -2.36
N GLY A 51 -8.37 20.69 -3.58
CA GLY A 51 -8.08 19.86 -4.75
C GLY A 51 -9.20 18.88 -5.13
N GLY A 52 -9.47 18.79 -6.43
CA GLY A 52 -10.53 17.93 -6.99
C GLY A 52 -11.95 18.46 -6.82
N ILE A 53 -12.91 17.73 -7.38
CA ILE A 53 -14.35 18.03 -7.30
C ILE A 53 -14.98 17.00 -6.36
N ALA A 54 -15.92 17.44 -5.52
CA ALA A 54 -16.69 16.56 -4.65
C ALA A 54 -17.40 15.45 -5.46
N GLY A 55 -17.38 14.23 -4.92
CA GLY A 55 -18.17 13.14 -5.46
C GLY A 55 -19.67 13.33 -5.21
N LYS A 56 -20.47 12.36 -5.69
CA LYS A 56 -21.92 12.30 -5.44
C LYS A 56 -22.28 11.47 -4.19
N GLY A 57 -21.36 10.66 -3.69
CA GLY A 57 -21.50 9.84 -2.51
C GLY A 57 -21.03 10.55 -1.24
N LYS A 58 -21.09 9.83 -0.12
CA LYS A 58 -20.51 10.28 1.15
C LYS A 58 -18.99 10.39 1.01
N GLU A 59 -18.39 11.33 1.73
CA GLU A 59 -16.94 11.41 1.95
C GLU A 59 -16.73 11.06 3.43
N TYR A 60 -15.94 10.04 3.75
CA TYR A 60 -15.83 9.57 5.14
C TYR A 60 -14.96 10.49 6.02
N PHE A 61 -13.85 10.97 5.48
CA PHE A 61 -12.99 11.95 6.13
C PHE A 61 -12.78 13.15 5.22
N LEU A 62 -12.91 14.36 5.78
CA LEU A 62 -12.50 15.61 5.14
C LEU A 62 -11.24 16.14 5.84
N LEU A 63 -10.15 16.24 5.09
CA LEU A 63 -8.82 16.59 5.58
C LEU A 63 -8.31 17.85 4.90
N GLU A 64 -7.73 18.77 5.68
CA GLU A 64 -7.02 19.94 5.14
C GLU A 64 -5.52 19.70 5.17
N GLY A 65 -4.77 20.13 4.16
CA GLY A 65 -3.32 19.97 4.12
C GLY A 65 -2.83 19.57 2.74
N ARG A 66 -1.54 19.27 2.65
CA ARG A 66 -0.87 18.89 1.39
C ARG A 66 -1.25 17.49 0.91
N ASN A 67 -1.51 16.57 1.84
CA ASN A 67 -1.93 15.19 1.60
C ASN A 67 -2.61 14.61 2.85
N ILE A 68 -3.02 13.35 2.81
CA ILE A 68 -3.68 12.65 3.93
C ILE A 68 -2.83 12.69 5.21
N VAL A 69 -1.51 12.50 5.10
CA VAL A 69 -0.60 12.44 6.25
C VAL A 69 -0.53 13.81 6.94
N ASP A 70 -0.29 14.88 6.18
CA ASP A 70 -0.34 16.26 6.69
C ASP A 70 -1.71 16.61 7.29
N GLY A 71 -2.79 16.13 6.67
CA GLY A 71 -4.14 16.32 7.19
C GLY A 71 -4.39 15.68 8.55
N PHE A 72 -3.89 14.46 8.76
CA PHE A 72 -3.95 13.80 10.06
C PHE A 72 -3.03 14.45 11.09
N ASN A 73 -1.83 14.90 10.70
CA ASN A 73 -0.96 15.70 11.58
C ASN A 73 -1.69 16.94 12.13
N ARG A 74 -2.38 17.69 11.26
CA ARG A 74 -3.14 18.90 11.64
C ARG A 74 -4.33 18.61 12.54
N LYS A 75 -4.90 17.40 12.45
CA LYS A 75 -5.94 16.91 13.36
C LYS A 75 -5.38 16.36 14.69
N GLY A 76 -4.07 16.46 14.93
CA GLY A 76 -3.43 16.00 16.17
C GLY A 76 -3.16 14.49 16.24
N TYR A 77 -3.30 13.78 15.11
CA TYR A 77 -2.97 12.35 15.06
C TYR A 77 -1.46 12.16 15.08
N ARG A 78 -1.03 11.05 15.67
CA ARG A 78 0.33 10.55 15.51
C ARG A 78 0.44 9.86 14.15
N THR A 79 1.26 10.38 13.24
CA THR A 79 1.45 9.78 11.91
C THR A 79 2.68 8.87 11.90
N ILE A 80 2.46 7.61 11.57
CA ILE A 80 3.47 6.55 11.61
C ILE A 80 3.48 5.83 10.26
N GLY A 81 4.63 5.75 9.61
CA GLY A 81 4.77 5.11 8.29
C GLY A 81 5.91 4.09 8.25
N THR A 82 5.79 3.10 7.37
CA THR A 82 6.90 2.21 7.03
C THR A 82 6.96 1.98 5.52
N GLY A 83 8.17 1.82 4.98
CA GLY A 83 8.45 1.55 3.57
C GLY A 83 9.32 0.32 3.38
N ALA A 84 8.97 -0.56 2.44
CA ALA A 84 9.73 -1.78 2.14
C ALA A 84 10.53 -1.69 0.82
N VAL A 85 10.12 -0.83 -0.12
CA VAL A 85 10.76 -0.70 -1.44
C VAL A 85 11.53 0.61 -1.58
N GLY A 86 12.49 0.64 -2.53
CA GLY A 86 13.46 1.73 -2.69
C GLY A 86 12.89 3.14 -2.85
N TRP A 87 11.64 3.29 -3.31
CA TRP A 87 10.95 4.59 -3.39
C TRP A 87 10.75 5.26 -2.03
N PHE A 88 10.82 4.51 -0.93
CA PHE A 88 10.74 5.00 0.44
C PHE A 88 12.12 5.18 1.10
N ASN A 89 13.22 5.03 0.35
CA ASN A 89 14.57 5.13 0.89
C ASN A 89 14.90 6.59 1.29
N PRO A 90 15.06 6.89 2.60
CA PRO A 90 15.32 8.26 3.08
C PRO A 90 16.67 8.82 2.62
N ALA A 91 17.58 8.00 2.10
CA ALA A 91 18.83 8.47 1.50
C ALA A 91 18.65 9.11 0.12
N THR A 92 17.43 9.10 -0.45
CA THR A 92 17.12 9.68 -1.75
C THR A 92 16.22 10.91 -1.62
N GLU A 93 16.49 11.97 -2.39
CA GLU A 93 15.63 13.17 -2.38
C GLU A 93 14.21 12.86 -2.86
N THR A 94 14.07 11.90 -3.77
CA THR A 94 12.78 11.50 -4.33
C THR A 94 11.83 10.90 -3.29
N ALA A 95 12.37 10.17 -2.29
CA ALA A 95 11.56 9.61 -1.22
C ALA A 95 10.91 10.69 -0.35
N GLY A 96 11.46 11.91 -0.32
CA GLY A 96 10.98 13.00 0.53
C GLY A 96 9.49 13.30 0.35
N ASN A 97 8.95 13.17 -0.87
CA ASN A 97 7.52 13.38 -1.14
C ASN A 97 6.61 12.30 -0.54
N LEU A 98 7.14 11.09 -0.31
CA LEU A 98 6.40 9.98 0.26
C LEU A 98 6.54 9.89 1.77
N ILE A 99 7.66 10.34 2.34
CA ILE A 99 8.01 10.04 3.74
C ILE A 99 8.04 11.26 4.68
N ASN A 100 8.33 12.47 4.19
CA ASN A 100 8.67 13.60 5.06
C ASN A 100 7.51 14.13 5.91
N ASP A 101 6.27 13.84 5.50
CA ASP A 101 5.10 14.27 6.26
C ASP A 101 4.74 13.31 7.41
N PHE A 102 5.36 12.12 7.48
CA PHE A 102 5.22 11.26 8.65
C PHE A 102 6.06 11.79 9.82
N GLN A 103 5.47 11.85 11.02
CA GLN A 103 6.22 12.16 12.24
C GLN A 103 7.22 11.07 12.59
N HIS A 104 6.87 9.82 12.31
CA HIS A 104 7.72 8.64 12.52
C HIS A 104 7.70 7.80 11.25
N PHE A 105 8.86 7.55 10.66
CA PHE A 105 8.98 6.71 9.48
C PHE A 105 10.08 5.67 9.64
N TYR A 106 9.77 4.41 9.30
CA TYR A 106 10.75 3.33 9.29
C TYR A 106 11.03 2.83 7.88
N TYR A 107 12.32 2.66 7.61
CA TYR A 107 12.84 2.02 6.42
C TYR A 107 13.98 1.10 6.85
N HIS A 108 14.07 -0.10 6.27
CA HIS A 108 15.06 -1.10 6.69
C HIS A 108 16.51 -0.65 6.50
N GLY A 109 16.77 0.20 5.50
CA GLY A 109 18.07 0.79 5.21
C GLY A 109 18.76 0.16 3.99
N ASP A 110 18.49 -1.11 3.69
CA ASP A 110 18.98 -1.78 2.49
C ASP A 110 17.91 -1.78 1.38
N PRO A 111 18.12 -1.08 0.26
CA PRO A 111 17.16 -1.05 -0.85
C PRO A 111 17.04 -2.36 -1.63
N CYS A 112 17.96 -3.31 -1.43
CA CYS A 112 17.92 -4.62 -2.05
C CYS A 112 17.07 -5.63 -1.26
N VAL A 113 16.61 -5.26 -0.06
CA VAL A 113 15.86 -6.14 0.85
C VAL A 113 14.44 -5.61 1.03
N THR A 114 13.47 -6.24 0.37
CA THR A 114 12.05 -5.84 0.42
C THR A 114 11.20 -6.65 1.42
N TRP A 115 11.70 -7.80 1.88
CA TRP A 115 10.98 -8.74 2.77
C TRP A 115 11.16 -8.40 4.26
N THR A 116 10.73 -7.20 4.65
CA THR A 116 11.06 -6.60 5.96
C THR A 116 9.87 -6.51 6.92
N LEU A 117 8.75 -7.17 6.60
CA LEU A 117 7.52 -7.09 7.40
C LEU A 117 7.73 -7.41 8.89
N PRO A 118 8.53 -8.42 9.32
CA PRO A 118 8.74 -8.67 10.73
C PRO A 118 9.40 -7.50 11.46
N GLN A 119 10.37 -6.84 10.83
CA GLN A 119 11.04 -5.65 11.37
C GLN A 119 10.06 -4.47 11.40
N GLN A 120 9.31 -4.24 10.31
CA GLN A 120 8.30 -3.18 10.22
C GLN A 120 7.23 -3.34 11.29
N LEU A 121 6.69 -4.55 11.50
CA LEU A 121 5.66 -4.82 12.51
C LEU A 121 6.17 -4.65 13.94
N ARG A 122 7.41 -5.08 14.24
CA ARG A 122 8.02 -4.85 15.56
C ARG A 122 8.14 -3.36 15.86
N TRP A 123 8.69 -2.61 14.92
CA TRP A 123 8.86 -1.16 15.06
C TRP A 123 7.51 -0.43 15.14
N LEU A 124 6.53 -0.79 14.31
CA LEU A 124 5.18 -0.24 14.36
C LEU A 124 4.53 -0.48 15.72
N ALA A 125 4.64 -1.69 16.26
CA ALA A 125 4.07 -2.02 17.57
C ALA A 125 4.69 -1.18 18.70
N GLU A 126 5.98 -0.84 18.62
CA GLU A 126 6.64 0.07 19.56
C GLU A 126 6.09 1.50 19.43
N GLN A 127 5.96 2.02 18.20
CA GLN A 127 5.42 3.36 17.96
C GLN A 127 3.96 3.51 18.40
N LEU A 128 3.17 2.46 18.23
CA LEU A 128 1.77 2.42 18.65
C LEU A 128 1.64 2.34 20.17
N ARG A 129 2.48 1.57 20.87
CA ARG A 129 2.48 1.54 22.35
C ARG A 129 2.87 2.89 22.96
N ALA A 130 3.71 3.67 22.27
CA ALA A 130 4.10 5.01 22.71
C ALA A 130 3.09 6.10 22.36
N ALA A 131 2.02 5.79 21.61
CA ALA A 131 1.04 6.77 21.18
C ALA A 131 0.09 7.16 22.33
N SER A 132 0.01 8.45 22.63
CA SER A 132 -0.98 9.02 23.55
C SER A 132 -2.17 9.68 22.84
N SER A 133 -2.10 9.77 21.51
CA SER A 133 -3.15 10.31 20.63
C SER A 133 -3.55 9.26 19.58
N PRO A 134 -4.70 9.43 18.90
CA PRO A 134 -5.08 8.57 17.79
C PRO A 134 -3.98 8.50 16.72
N ALA A 135 -3.76 7.32 16.14
CA ALA A 135 -2.72 7.10 15.16
C ALA A 135 -3.28 7.02 13.73
N PHE A 136 -2.58 7.65 12.78
CA PHE A 136 -2.66 7.30 11.37
C PHE A 136 -1.46 6.43 11.03
N THR A 137 -1.69 5.23 10.50
CA THR A 137 -0.62 4.27 10.22
C THR A 137 -0.61 3.83 8.77
N PHE A 138 0.57 3.88 8.17
CA PHE A 138 0.86 3.39 6.82
C PHE A 138 1.89 2.25 6.88
N LEU A 139 1.57 1.13 6.26
CA LEU A 139 2.42 -0.05 6.15
C LEU A 139 2.52 -0.44 4.67
N ASN A 140 3.68 -0.18 4.05
CA ASN A 140 4.01 -0.69 2.73
C ASN A 140 4.73 -2.03 2.87
N ILE A 141 4.22 -3.08 2.23
CA ILE A 141 4.67 -4.47 2.37
C ILE A 141 5.43 -4.88 1.10
N GLY A 142 6.61 -5.48 1.22
CA GLY A 142 7.47 -5.78 0.08
C GLY A 142 7.64 -7.26 -0.26
N GLU A 143 7.09 -8.18 0.54
CA GLU A 143 7.20 -9.64 0.32
C GLU A 143 6.55 -10.10 -0.98
N THR A 144 5.52 -9.37 -1.45
CA THR A 144 4.83 -9.62 -2.72
C THR A 144 5.44 -8.87 -3.90
N HIS A 145 6.50 -8.10 -3.69
CA HIS A 145 7.34 -7.56 -4.75
C HIS A 145 8.36 -8.61 -5.18
N VAL A 146 8.79 -8.59 -6.45
CA VAL A 146 9.88 -9.44 -6.93
C VAL A 146 11.10 -9.38 -5.99
N PRO A 147 11.74 -10.53 -5.68
CA PRO A 147 11.56 -11.87 -6.25
C PRO A 147 10.47 -12.71 -5.57
N TYR A 148 9.48 -12.04 -4.95
CA TYR A 148 8.36 -12.64 -4.21
C TYR A 148 8.86 -13.48 -3.03
N TYR A 149 9.69 -12.89 -2.17
CA TYR A 149 10.39 -13.59 -1.11
C TYR A 149 9.89 -13.20 0.28
N PHE A 150 9.98 -14.14 1.20
CA PHE A 150 9.69 -13.94 2.62
C PHE A 150 10.67 -14.76 3.48
N GLU A 151 10.81 -14.40 4.75
CA GLU A 151 11.70 -15.12 5.66
C GLU A 151 11.28 -16.60 5.80
N GLY A 152 12.20 -17.49 5.42
CA GLY A 152 11.99 -18.95 5.42
C GLY A 152 11.44 -19.52 4.13
N ALA A 153 11.33 -18.73 3.04
CA ALA A 153 10.93 -19.26 1.75
C ALA A 153 11.94 -20.31 1.22
N PRO A 154 11.47 -21.39 0.56
CA PRO A 154 12.33 -22.49 0.09
C PRO A 154 13.07 -22.19 -1.24
N TRP A 155 13.29 -20.92 -1.59
CA TRP A 155 14.05 -20.48 -2.76
C TRP A 155 15.06 -19.41 -2.33
N SER A 156 16.02 -19.06 -3.20
CA SER A 156 16.94 -17.96 -2.91
C SER A 156 16.28 -16.60 -3.20
N PRO A 157 16.51 -15.56 -2.37
CA PRO A 157 16.13 -14.19 -2.74
C PRO A 157 16.99 -13.62 -3.89
N GLN A 158 18.02 -14.34 -4.36
CA GLN A 158 18.73 -13.97 -5.59
C GLN A 158 18.06 -14.53 -6.86
N ASP A 159 17.17 -15.51 -6.72
CA ASP A 159 16.48 -16.12 -7.85
C ASP A 159 15.22 -15.32 -8.18
N ASN A 160 15.30 -14.38 -9.12
CA ASN A 160 14.12 -13.61 -9.54
C ASN A 160 13.44 -14.25 -10.78
N PRO A 161 12.20 -14.77 -10.66
CA PRO A 161 11.48 -15.38 -11.79
C PRO A 161 10.80 -14.35 -12.71
N CYS A 162 10.88 -13.06 -12.41
CA CYS A 162 10.23 -11.99 -13.15
C CYS A 162 11.19 -10.79 -13.26
N ILE A 163 11.95 -10.72 -14.35
CA ILE A 163 12.89 -9.65 -14.66
C ILE A 163 12.50 -9.00 -16.00
N PRO A 164 12.33 -7.68 -16.11
CA PRO A 164 12.06 -7.03 -17.38
C PRO A 164 13.19 -7.31 -18.36
N PHE A 165 12.83 -7.70 -19.59
CA PHE A 165 13.80 -8.13 -20.62
C PHE A 165 14.65 -9.35 -20.23
N GLY A 166 14.27 -10.10 -19.18
CA GLY A 166 14.92 -11.33 -18.78
C GLY A 166 14.61 -12.51 -19.70
N GLU A 167 15.60 -13.37 -19.93
CA GLU A 167 15.46 -14.55 -20.79
C GLU A 167 14.85 -15.77 -20.07
N ASN A 168 14.97 -15.81 -18.74
CA ASN A 168 14.62 -16.97 -17.90
C ASN A 168 13.44 -16.69 -16.97
N ASN A 169 12.51 -15.84 -17.40
CA ASN A 169 11.32 -15.55 -16.60
C ASN A 169 10.36 -16.74 -16.58
N ASP A 170 9.66 -16.91 -15.45
CA ASP A 170 8.72 -17.99 -15.23
C ASP A 170 7.44 -17.44 -14.59
N ALA A 171 6.37 -17.40 -15.38
CA ALA A 171 5.07 -16.90 -14.96
C ALA A 171 4.38 -17.78 -13.91
N VAL A 172 4.58 -19.10 -14.01
CA VAL A 172 3.99 -20.07 -13.07
C VAL A 172 4.69 -19.93 -11.72
N GLU A 173 6.01 -19.81 -11.73
CA GLU A 173 6.79 -19.64 -10.52
C GLU A 173 6.55 -18.27 -9.86
N SER A 174 6.46 -17.20 -10.65
CA SER A 174 6.10 -15.86 -10.16
C SER A 174 4.74 -15.88 -9.43
N ARG A 175 3.73 -16.51 -10.05
CA ARG A 175 2.41 -16.71 -9.43
C ARG A 175 2.49 -17.52 -8.15
N ARG A 176 3.19 -18.65 -8.16
CA ARG A 176 3.31 -19.54 -7.00
C ARG A 176 3.95 -18.82 -5.82
N ARG A 177 5.06 -18.11 -6.05
CA ARG A 177 5.78 -17.39 -5.00
C ARG A 177 4.98 -16.20 -4.46
N GLN A 178 4.31 -15.43 -5.32
CA GLN A 178 3.49 -14.30 -4.87
C GLN A 178 2.32 -14.79 -3.99
N ILE A 179 1.66 -15.90 -4.34
CA ILE A 179 0.60 -16.50 -3.50
C ILE A 179 1.16 -16.87 -2.13
N LEU A 180 2.27 -17.59 -2.07
CA LEU A 180 2.88 -18.00 -0.80
C LEU A 180 3.34 -16.79 0.04
N ALA A 181 3.87 -15.76 -0.60
CA ALA A 181 4.22 -14.51 0.07
C ALA A 181 2.99 -13.81 0.64
N LEU A 182 1.89 -13.74 -0.11
CA LEU A 182 0.64 -13.15 0.35
C LEU A 182 0.04 -13.93 1.54
N GLU A 183 0.03 -15.27 1.47
CA GLU A 183 -0.42 -16.12 2.58
C GLU A 183 0.47 -15.91 3.82
N TRP A 184 1.79 -15.85 3.63
CA TRP A 184 2.74 -15.59 4.71
C TRP A 184 2.51 -14.22 5.36
N VAL A 185 2.23 -13.18 4.56
CA VAL A 185 1.88 -11.83 5.03
C VAL A 185 0.57 -11.87 5.82
N ASP A 186 -0.47 -12.50 5.29
CA ASP A 186 -1.80 -12.56 5.93
C ASP A 186 -1.73 -13.11 7.36
N THR A 187 -0.96 -14.18 7.58
CA THR A 187 -0.78 -14.76 8.93
C THR A 187 -0.14 -13.81 9.95
N ARG A 188 0.54 -12.74 9.50
CA ARG A 188 1.30 -11.80 10.35
C ARG A 188 0.57 -10.50 10.61
N LEU A 189 -0.43 -10.16 9.80
CA LEU A 189 -1.17 -8.91 9.95
C LEU A 189 -2.21 -8.94 11.07
N ALA A 190 -2.61 -10.13 11.55
CA ALA A 190 -3.69 -10.26 12.52
C ALA A 190 -3.52 -9.37 13.78
N PRO A 191 -2.37 -9.33 14.48
CA PRO A 191 -2.21 -8.47 15.65
C PRO A 191 -2.33 -6.98 15.34
N LEU A 192 -1.83 -6.54 14.18
CA LEU A 192 -1.94 -5.15 13.75
C LEU A 192 -3.41 -4.81 13.45
N LEU A 193 -4.12 -5.68 12.73
CA LEU A 193 -5.53 -5.48 12.41
C LEU A 193 -6.42 -5.48 13.66
N ASP A 194 -6.03 -6.20 14.71
CA ASP A 194 -6.71 -6.18 16.01
C ASP A 194 -6.45 -4.89 16.78
N ALA A 195 -5.23 -4.35 16.73
CA ALA A 195 -4.93 -3.03 17.31
C ALA A 195 -5.74 -1.89 16.66
N PHE A 196 -6.21 -2.10 15.42
CA PHE A 196 -7.04 -1.15 14.67
C PHE A 196 -8.50 -1.63 14.53
N ALA A 197 -9.00 -2.52 15.40
CA ALA A 197 -10.32 -3.15 15.28
C ALA A 197 -11.48 -2.15 15.06
N ASP A 198 -11.46 -1.01 15.77
CA ASP A 198 -12.49 0.03 15.70
C ASP A 198 -12.17 1.15 14.70
N ALA A 199 -10.99 1.11 14.08
CA ALA A 199 -10.54 2.12 13.15
C ALA A 199 -11.01 1.88 11.70
N THR A 200 -10.90 2.94 10.90
CA THR A 200 -10.96 2.81 9.43
C THR A 200 -9.67 2.15 8.94
N VAL A 201 -9.80 1.07 8.18
CA VAL A 201 -8.69 0.30 7.64
C VAL A 201 -8.87 0.15 6.14
N VAL A 202 -7.80 0.38 5.38
CA VAL A 202 -7.73 0.13 3.94
C VAL A 202 -6.58 -0.82 3.67
N VAL A 203 -6.84 -1.89 2.93
CA VAL A 203 -5.83 -2.85 2.46
C VAL A 203 -5.98 -2.93 0.95
N CYS A 204 -4.91 -2.63 0.22
CA CYS A 204 -4.86 -2.71 -1.23
C CYS A 204 -3.42 -2.94 -1.70
N ALA A 205 -3.25 -3.19 -3.00
CA ALA A 205 -1.95 -3.11 -3.65
C ALA A 205 -1.81 -1.77 -4.41
N ASP A 206 -0.59 -1.29 -4.54
CA ASP A 206 -0.26 -0.09 -5.31
C ASP A 206 -0.24 -0.35 -6.81
N HIS A 207 0.13 -1.56 -7.24
CA HIS A 207 -0.04 -2.10 -8.59
C HIS A 207 0.07 -3.64 -8.55
N GLY A 208 -0.22 -4.28 -9.68
CA GLY A 208 0.13 -5.67 -9.96
C GLY A 208 1.39 -5.77 -10.83
N ASP A 209 1.65 -6.95 -11.37
CA ASP A 209 2.75 -7.23 -12.29
C ASP A 209 2.23 -7.96 -13.54
N CYS A 210 2.89 -7.74 -14.67
CA CYS A 210 2.84 -8.67 -15.79
C CYS A 210 3.78 -9.85 -15.55
N TRP A 211 3.33 -11.04 -15.90
CA TRP A 211 4.08 -12.29 -15.91
C TRP A 211 4.07 -12.88 -17.31
N GLY A 212 4.49 -12.10 -18.30
CA GLY A 212 4.56 -12.50 -19.70
C GLY A 212 3.32 -12.18 -20.52
N GLU A 213 2.25 -11.64 -19.93
CA GLU A 213 1.11 -11.11 -20.70
C GLU A 213 1.60 -10.10 -21.73
N ASP A 214 1.21 -10.30 -23.00
CA ASP A 214 1.64 -9.49 -24.15
C ASP A 214 3.17 -9.35 -24.31
N GLY A 215 3.94 -10.30 -23.77
CA GLY A 215 5.41 -10.26 -23.78
C GLY A 215 6.01 -9.30 -22.75
N LEU A 216 5.20 -8.79 -21.83
CA LEU A 216 5.58 -7.81 -20.82
C LEU A 216 5.84 -8.48 -19.47
N TRP A 217 6.76 -7.92 -18.69
CA TRP A 217 7.15 -8.42 -17.37
C TRP A 217 7.28 -7.26 -16.39
N GLU A 218 6.93 -7.50 -15.12
CA GLU A 218 6.81 -6.50 -14.05
C GLU A 218 5.80 -5.38 -14.38
N HIS A 219 6.10 -4.15 -13.95
CA HIS A 219 5.21 -3.01 -13.85
C HIS A 219 5.89 -1.74 -14.38
N GLY A 220 5.30 -0.56 -14.14
CA GLY A 220 5.75 0.71 -14.72
C GLY A 220 5.20 0.99 -16.12
N ILE A 221 4.21 0.19 -16.54
CA ILE A 221 3.59 0.24 -17.87
C ILE A 221 2.08 0.25 -17.77
N SER A 222 1.41 0.87 -18.75
CA SER A 222 -0.05 0.90 -18.82
C SER A 222 -0.60 -0.42 -19.34
N HIS A 223 -0.76 -1.39 -18.45
CA HIS A 223 -1.31 -2.71 -18.78
C HIS A 223 -2.38 -3.15 -17.75
N PRO A 224 -3.47 -3.81 -18.15
CA PRO A 224 -4.52 -4.24 -17.21
C PRO A 224 -4.02 -5.09 -16.04
N LYS A 225 -2.99 -5.94 -16.24
CA LYS A 225 -2.41 -6.77 -15.17
C LYS A 225 -1.56 -5.98 -14.17
N VAL A 226 -1.01 -4.86 -14.59
CA VAL A 226 -0.32 -3.92 -13.70
C VAL A 226 -1.33 -3.09 -12.91
N LEU A 227 -2.50 -2.79 -13.48
CA LEU A 227 -3.47 -1.95 -12.81
C LEU A 227 -4.48 -2.74 -11.96
N GLU A 228 -4.78 -4.00 -12.27
CA GLU A 228 -5.73 -4.79 -11.51
C GLU A 228 -5.19 -5.17 -10.13
N VAL A 229 -5.82 -4.65 -9.07
CA VAL A 229 -5.38 -4.83 -7.68
C VAL A 229 -6.56 -5.11 -6.76
N PRO A 230 -6.35 -5.79 -5.61
CA PRO A 230 -7.37 -5.92 -4.59
C PRO A 230 -7.60 -4.59 -3.86
N LEU A 231 -8.84 -4.34 -3.46
CA LEU A 231 -9.21 -3.32 -2.48
C LEU A 231 -10.11 -3.95 -1.42
N LEU A 232 -9.74 -3.79 -0.15
CA LEU A 232 -10.55 -4.10 1.02
C LEU A 232 -10.56 -2.88 1.91
N PHE A 233 -11.71 -2.57 2.51
CA PHE A 233 -11.76 -1.54 3.53
C PHE A 233 -12.83 -1.81 4.59
N ARG A 234 -12.57 -1.33 5.79
CA ARG A 234 -13.53 -1.16 6.89
C ARG A 234 -13.61 0.33 7.19
N ILE A 235 -14.81 0.84 7.38
CA ILE A 235 -15.01 2.18 7.93
C ILE A 235 -15.25 2.02 9.43
N GLY A 236 -14.37 2.62 10.24
CA GLY A 236 -14.55 2.70 11.69
C GLY A 236 -15.64 3.70 12.06
N ALA A 237 -15.94 3.83 13.35
CA ALA A 237 -16.83 4.91 13.79
C ALA A 237 -16.22 6.27 13.39
N THR A 238 -16.90 7.01 12.52
CA THR A 238 -16.51 8.38 12.16
C THR A 238 -17.15 9.32 13.18
N GLU A 239 -16.34 10.05 13.95
CA GLU A 239 -16.81 11.23 14.70
C GLU A 239 -17.27 12.35 13.76
#